data_AF-A0A940HI49-F1
#
_entry.id   AF-A0A940HI49-F1
#
_cell.length_a   1.000
_cell.length_b   1.000
_cell.length_c   1.000
_cell.angle_alpha   90.00
_cell.angle_beta   90.00
_cell.angle_gamma   90.00
#
_symmetry.space_group_name_H-M   'P 1'
#
loop_
_entity.id
_entity.type
_entity.pdbx_description
1 polymer ?
#
loop_
_entity_poly.entity_id
_entity_poly.type
_entity_poly.pdbx_seq_one_letter_code
_entity_poly.pdbx_strand_id
1 'polypeptide(L)'
;GACYLQTGDFNNAVKYLTDYSSTSDVLNVRVYGLLGDAYSELGKKDQAIENYKKAGKAFKDDTYNSSEYLFRAALLLTDMNKNADAIALLKDIKKQYPMTPRGVEADKLMAKLGETK
;
A
#
# COMPACT_ATOMS: atom_id res chain seq x y z
N GLY A 1 -1.91 -1.34 -18.60
CA GLY A 1 -2.05 -1.14 -17.14
C GLY A 1 -2.00 0.32 -16.77
N ALA A 2 -0.81 0.87 -16.54
CA ALA A 2 -0.62 2.25 -16.05
C ALA A 2 -1.33 3.36 -16.86
N CYS A 3 -1.31 3.30 -18.20
CA CYS A 3 -2.00 4.31 -19.03
C CYS A 3 -3.51 4.33 -18.77
N TYR A 4 -4.14 3.17 -18.57
CA TYR A 4 -5.56 3.08 -18.25
C TYR A 4 -5.88 3.66 -16.87
N LEU A 5 -4.96 3.52 -15.89
CA LEU A 5 -5.08 4.18 -14.59
C LEU A 5 -5.11 5.71 -14.77
N GLN A 6 -4.21 6.24 -15.59
CA GLN A 6 -4.11 7.69 -15.86
C GLN A 6 -5.35 8.24 -16.58
N THR A 7 -6.01 7.44 -17.43
CA THR A 7 -7.23 7.85 -18.12
C THR A 7 -8.50 7.55 -17.32
N GLY A 8 -8.40 7.06 -16.09
CA GLY A 8 -9.55 6.72 -15.23
C GLY A 8 -10.26 5.42 -15.59
N ASP A 9 -9.71 4.62 -16.51
CA ASP A 9 -10.25 3.32 -16.89
C ASP A 9 -9.69 2.24 -15.97
N PHE A 10 -10.16 2.26 -14.72
CA PHE A 10 -9.62 1.40 -13.67
C PHE A 10 -9.90 -0.09 -13.90
N ASN A 11 -10.99 -0.44 -14.60
CA ASN A 11 -11.28 -1.83 -14.94
C ASN A 11 -10.26 -2.39 -15.93
N ASN A 12 -9.94 -1.66 -17.00
CA ASN A 12 -8.86 -2.09 -17.90
C ASN A 12 -7.49 -1.99 -17.23
N ALA A 13 -7.26 -1.02 -16.33
CA ALA A 13 -6.05 -0.98 -15.53
C ALA A 13 -5.85 -2.29 -14.75
N VAL A 14 -6.87 -2.74 -13.99
CA VAL A 14 -6.84 -4.02 -13.26
C VAL A 14 -6.59 -5.19 -14.18
N LYS A 15 -7.34 -5.30 -15.29
CA LYS A 15 -7.18 -6.40 -16.26
C LYS A 15 -5.73 -6.54 -16.72
N TYR A 16 -5.17 -5.47 -17.29
CA TYR A 16 -3.84 -5.52 -17.89
C TYR A 16 -2.70 -5.55 -16.86
N LEU A 17 -2.93 -5.08 -15.63
CA LEU A 17 -1.93 -5.20 -14.56
C LEU A 17 -1.94 -6.60 -13.93
N THR A 18 -3.09 -7.25 -13.84
CA THR A 18 -3.20 -8.62 -13.31
C THR A 18 -2.60 -9.65 -14.26
N ASP A 19 -2.77 -9.46 -15.57
CA ASP A 19 -2.20 -10.34 -16.60
C ASP A 19 -0.68 -10.18 -16.74
N TYR A 20 -0.08 -9.17 -16.11
CA TYR A 20 1.35 -8.91 -16.18
C TYR A 20 2.13 -9.82 -15.22
N SER A 21 3.14 -10.51 -15.74
CA SER A 21 4.08 -11.30 -14.95
C SER A 21 5.52 -10.85 -15.19
N SER A 22 6.31 -10.74 -14.13
CA SER A 22 7.74 -10.46 -14.21
C SER A 22 8.51 -11.18 -13.11
N THR A 23 9.75 -11.54 -13.41
CA THR A 23 10.72 -12.04 -12.41
C THR A 23 11.45 -10.92 -11.68
N SER A 24 11.25 -9.66 -12.09
CA SER A 24 11.86 -8.50 -11.45
C SER A 24 11.04 -8.02 -10.27
N ASP A 25 11.64 -8.05 -9.08
CA ASP A 25 11.00 -7.57 -7.85
C ASP A 25 10.63 -6.08 -7.95
N VAL A 26 11.49 -5.25 -8.56
CA VAL A 26 11.24 -3.82 -8.79
C VAL A 26 9.98 -3.61 -9.64
N LEU A 27 9.82 -4.38 -10.72
CA LEU A 27 8.63 -4.28 -11.56
C LEU A 27 7.38 -4.81 -10.83
N ASN A 28 7.53 -5.87 -10.03
CA ASN A 28 6.45 -6.43 -9.22
C ASN A 28 5.93 -5.45 -8.17
N VAL A 29 6.83 -4.71 -7.47
CA VAL A 29 6.44 -3.62 -6.56
C VAL A 29 5.51 -2.63 -7.27
N ARG A 30 5.89 -2.19 -8.47
CA ARG A 30 5.12 -1.20 -9.22
C ARG A 30 3.76 -1.76 -9.66
N VAL A 31 3.71 -3.00 -10.15
CA VAL A 31 2.46 -3.63 -10.60
C VAL A 31 1.49 -3.78 -9.44
N TYR A 32 1.95 -4.28 -8.29
CA TYR A 32 1.11 -4.39 -7.10
C TYR A 32 0.66 -3.02 -6.57
N GLY A 33 1.54 -2.01 -6.59
CA GLY A 33 1.18 -0.65 -6.25
C GLY A 33 0.03 -0.10 -7.11
N LEU A 34 0.17 -0.21 -8.43
CA LEU A 34 -0.83 0.25 -9.40
C LEU A 34 -2.14 -0.55 -9.35
N LEU A 35 -2.09 -1.85 -9.02
CA LEU A 35 -3.29 -2.64 -8.74
C LEU A 35 -3.98 -2.13 -7.48
N GLY A 36 -3.22 -1.82 -6.43
CA GLY A 36 -3.73 -1.17 -5.23
C GLY A 36 -4.48 0.13 -5.55
N ASP A 37 -3.87 0.97 -6.39
CA ASP A 37 -4.46 2.23 -6.87
C ASP A 37 -5.79 1.98 -7.59
N ALA A 38 -5.77 1.11 -8.61
CA ALA A 38 -6.94 0.83 -9.43
C ALA A 38 -8.10 0.24 -8.61
N TYR A 39 -7.80 -0.68 -7.67
CA TYR A 39 -8.82 -1.23 -6.78
C TYR A 39 -9.36 -0.18 -5.81
N SER A 40 -8.52 0.73 -5.32
CA SER A 40 -8.94 1.82 -4.43
C SER A 40 -9.93 2.75 -5.14
N GLU A 41 -9.61 3.14 -6.38
CA GLU A 41 -10.48 3.99 -7.22
C GLU A 41 -11.81 3.31 -7.58
N LEU A 42 -11.82 1.99 -7.69
CA LEU A 42 -13.04 1.19 -7.88
C LEU A 42 -13.85 0.96 -6.59
N GLY A 43 -13.42 1.53 -5.45
CA GLY A 43 -14.04 1.31 -4.14
C GLY A 43 -13.79 -0.09 -3.56
N LYS A 44 -12.95 -0.92 -4.19
CA LYS A 44 -12.61 -2.28 -3.79
C LYS A 44 -11.49 -2.26 -2.73
N LYS A 45 -11.77 -1.64 -1.59
CA LYS A 45 -10.77 -1.31 -0.56
C LYS A 45 -10.00 -2.52 -0.03
N ASP A 46 -10.64 -3.67 0.21
CA ASP A 46 -9.93 -4.87 0.69
C ASP A 46 -8.91 -5.39 -0.34
N GLN A 47 -9.27 -5.40 -1.63
CA GLN A 47 -8.35 -5.79 -2.71
C GLN A 47 -7.21 -4.78 -2.88
N ALA A 48 -7.49 -3.50 -2.66
CA ALA A 48 -6.47 -2.45 -2.67
C ALA A 48 -5.46 -2.66 -1.54
N ILE A 49 -5.93 -2.91 -0.32
CA ILE A 49 -5.10 -3.20 0.86
C ILE A 49 -4.21 -4.42 0.61
N GLU A 50 -4.76 -5.49 0.03
CA GLU A 50 -3.98 -6.69 -0.28
C GLU A 50 -2.83 -6.40 -1.26
N ASN A 51 -3.12 -5.66 -2.33
CA ASN A 51 -2.11 -5.32 -3.34
C ASN A 51 -1.06 -4.35 -2.82
N TYR A 52 -1.44 -3.36 -2.01
CA TYR A 52 -0.47 -2.51 -1.31
C TYR A 52 0.42 -3.30 -0.36
N LYS A 53 -0.12 -4.27 0.39
CA LYS A 53 0.69 -5.15 1.25
C LYS A 53 1.64 -6.03 0.43
N LYS A 54 1.23 -6.51 -0.75
CA LYS A 54 2.10 -7.24 -1.69
C LYS A 54 3.23 -6.34 -2.20
N ALA A 55 2.90 -5.13 -2.66
CA ALA A 55 3.88 -4.14 -3.10
C ALA A 55 4.91 -3.84 -2.01
N GLY A 56 4.44 -3.59 -0.79
CA GLY A 56 5.27 -3.29 0.37
C GLY A 56 6.20 -4.42 0.83
N LYS A 57 5.99 -5.65 0.35
CA LYS A 57 6.76 -6.84 0.73
C LYS A 57 7.59 -7.42 -0.42
N ALA A 58 7.31 -7.01 -1.66
CA ALA A 58 7.92 -7.59 -2.85
C ALA A 58 9.42 -7.25 -2.97
N PHE A 59 9.86 -6.08 -2.52
CA PHE A 59 11.27 -5.71 -2.55
C PHE A 59 11.65 -4.83 -1.35
N LYS A 60 11.98 -5.46 -0.22
CA LYS A 60 12.18 -4.77 1.07
C LYS A 60 13.37 -3.81 1.08
N ASP A 61 14.36 -4.02 0.21
CA ASP A 61 15.55 -3.16 0.10
C ASP A 61 15.19 -1.78 -0.47
N ASP A 62 14.12 -1.68 -1.27
CA ASP A 62 13.49 -0.41 -1.60
C ASP A 62 12.62 0.04 -0.42
N THR A 63 13.31 0.50 0.62
CA THR A 63 12.70 0.93 1.88
C THR A 63 11.69 2.07 1.69
N TYR A 64 11.91 2.94 0.69
CA TYR A 64 11.03 4.04 0.38
C TYR A 64 9.69 3.53 -0.15
N ASN A 65 9.68 2.78 -1.26
CA ASN A 65 8.44 2.27 -1.82
C ASN A 65 7.78 1.23 -0.90
N SER A 66 8.58 0.41 -0.22
CA SER A 66 8.05 -0.58 0.72
C SER A 66 7.24 0.07 1.84
N SER A 67 7.81 1.08 2.50
CA SER A 67 7.12 1.80 3.56
C SER A 67 5.93 2.63 3.04
N GLU A 68 6.04 3.21 1.84
CA GLU A 68 4.94 3.95 1.19
C GLU A 68 3.71 3.08 0.99
N TYR A 69 3.83 1.91 0.35
CA TYR A 69 2.66 1.08 0.06
C TYR A 69 2.05 0.47 1.33
N LEU A 70 2.86 0.05 2.31
CA LEU A 70 2.33 -0.40 3.60
C LEU A 70 1.57 0.72 4.31
N PHE A 71 2.05 1.97 4.24
CA PHE A 71 1.37 3.10 4.84
C PHE A 71 0.03 3.39 4.15
N ARG A 72 -0.03 3.30 2.82
CA ARG A 72 -1.28 3.44 2.05
C ARG A 72 -2.31 2.37 2.41
N ALA A 73 -1.87 1.14 2.65
CA ALA A 73 -2.74 0.09 3.21
C ALA A 73 -3.26 0.46 4.62
N ALA A 74 -2.42 1.03 5.49
CA ALA A 74 -2.84 1.48 6.82
C ALA A 74 -3.85 2.64 6.77
N LEU A 75 -3.69 3.57 5.81
CA LEU A 75 -4.67 4.64 5.57
C LEU A 75 -6.03 4.06 5.14
N LEU A 76 -6.06 3.12 4.19
CA LEU A 76 -7.32 2.48 3.81
C LEU A 76 -7.96 1.69 4.94
N LEU A 77 -7.17 1.00 5.76
CA LEU A 77 -7.67 0.32 6.96
C LEU A 77 -8.30 1.33 7.94
N THR A 78 -7.67 2.49 8.12
CA THR A 78 -8.22 3.60 8.93
C THR A 78 -9.55 4.10 8.35
N ASP A 79 -9.62 4.33 7.04
CA ASP A 79 -10.85 4.77 6.36
C ASP A 79 -11.98 3.74 6.43
N MET A 80 -11.65 2.47 6.70
CA MET A 80 -12.60 1.39 6.93
C MET A 80 -12.92 1.16 8.41
N ASN A 81 -12.45 2.03 9.31
CA ASN A 81 -12.52 1.89 10.77
C ASN A 81 -11.87 0.61 11.32
N LYS A 82 -10.98 -0.03 10.54
CA LYS A 82 -10.18 -1.20 10.94
C LYS A 82 -8.92 -0.74 11.67
N ASN A 83 -9.09 0.03 12.74
CA ASN A 83 -7.99 0.75 13.41
C ASN A 83 -6.94 -0.19 14.01
N ALA A 84 -7.33 -1.34 14.55
CA ALA A 84 -6.40 -2.32 15.10
C ALA A 84 -5.43 -2.84 14.02
N ASP A 85 -5.95 -3.17 12.84
CA ASP A 85 -5.14 -3.63 11.70
C ASP A 85 -4.23 -2.51 11.17
N ALA A 86 -4.75 -1.27 11.13
CA ALA A 86 -3.97 -0.10 10.74
C ALA A 86 -2.79 0.11 11.71
N ILE A 87 -3.04 0.10 13.03
CA ILE A 87 -2.00 0.26 14.06
C ILE A 87 -0.96 -0.85 13.96
N ALA A 88 -1.38 -2.11 13.79
CA ALA A 88 -0.44 -3.22 13.63
C ALA A 88 0.51 -2.99 12.45
N LEU A 89 -0.03 -2.54 11.31
CA LEU A 89 0.78 -2.25 10.12
C LEU A 89 1.70 -1.04 10.32
N LEU A 90 1.24 -0.01 11.03
CA LEU A 90 2.06 1.17 11.35
C LEU A 90 3.22 0.83 12.30
N LYS A 91 3.00 -0.07 13.28
CA LYS A 91 4.07 -0.60 14.13
C LYS A 91 5.11 -1.36 13.30
N ASP A 92 4.67 -2.17 12.34
CA ASP A 92 5.57 -2.88 11.42
C ASP A 92 6.40 -1.91 10.56
N ILE A 93 5.77 -0.85 10.04
CA ILE A 93 6.46 0.19 9.26
C ILE A 93 7.49 0.91 10.14
N LYS A 94 7.12 1.29 11.36
CA LYS A 94 8.02 1.97 12.29
C LYS A 94 9.24 1.10 12.61
N LYS A 95 9.02 -0.19 12.85
CA LYS A 95 10.08 -1.14 13.19
C LYS A 95 11.03 -1.39 12.01
N GLN A 96 10.50 -1.58 10.81
CA GLN A 96 11.28 -1.98 9.64
C GLN A 96 11.88 -0.79 8.89
N TYR A 97 11.19 0.36 8.89
CA TYR A 97 11.53 1.53 8.07
C TYR A 97 11.58 2.84 8.89
N PRO A 98 12.24 2.88 10.07
CA PRO A 98 12.14 3.99 11.02
C PRO A 98 12.61 5.34 10.47
N MET A 99 13.54 5.34 9.50
CA MET A 99 14.15 6.54 8.92
C MET A 99 13.41 7.07 7.68
N THR A 100 12.40 6.34 7.20
CA THR A 100 11.59 6.78 6.05
C THR A 100 10.56 7.83 6.48
N PRO A 101 10.06 8.67 5.56
CA PRO A 101 8.97 9.61 5.88
C PRO A 101 7.77 8.91 6.53
N ARG A 102 7.41 7.70 6.06
CA ARG A 102 6.30 6.92 6.62
C ARG A 102 6.59 6.28 7.96
N GLY A 103 7.84 5.88 8.21
CA GLY A 103 8.28 5.46 9.55
C GLY A 103 8.20 6.58 10.59
N VAL A 104 8.47 7.82 10.19
CA VAL A 104 8.29 8.99 11.07
C VAL A 104 6.81 9.30 11.27
N GLU A 105 6.02 9.24 10.20
CA GLU A 105 4.58 9.57 10.25
C GLU A 105 3.73 8.50 10.95
N ALA A 106 4.21 7.26 11.01
CA ALA A 106 3.51 6.15 11.67
C ALA A 106 3.13 6.47 13.13
N ASP A 107 4.03 7.09 13.89
CA ASP A 107 3.76 7.47 15.29
C ASP A 107 2.60 8.47 15.41
N LYS A 108 2.56 9.44 14.49
CA LYS A 108 1.50 10.46 14.45
C LYS A 108 0.15 9.84 14.12
N LEU A 109 0.12 8.93 13.14
CA LEU A 109 -1.13 8.27 12.76
C LEU A 109 -1.61 7.30 13.85
N MET A 110 -0.72 6.52 14.46
CA MET A 110 -1.07 5.65 15.59
C MET A 110 -1.68 6.45 16.76
N ALA A 111 -1.09 7.60 17.11
CA ALA A 111 -1.63 8.48 18.15
C ALA A 111 -3.03 9.01 17.80
N LYS A 112 -3.29 9.37 16.53
CA LYS A 112 -4.62 9.78 16.05
C LYS A 112 -5.65 8.65 16.17
N LEU A 113 -5.21 7.40 16.05
CA LEU A 113 -6.05 6.21 16.19
C LEU A 113 -6.26 5.78 17.64
N GLY A 114 -5.72 6.51 18.61
CA GLY A 114 -5.87 6.23 20.04
C GLY A 114 -4.82 5.29 20.64
N GLU A 115 -3.77 4.94 19.88
CA GLU A 115 -2.62 4.21 20.43
C GLU A 115 -1.77 5.17 21.26
N THR A 116 -1.86 5.08 22.58
CA THR A 116 -1.01 5.81 23.52
C THR A 116 0.18 4.95 23.96
N LYS A 117 1.36 5.57 24.08
CA LYS A 117 2.61 4.92 24.51
C LYS A 117 2.51 4.19 25.85
#